data_AF-A0A7C1HAH5-F1
#
_entry.id   AF-A0A7C1HAH5-F1
#
_cell.length_a   1.000
_cell.length_b   1.000
_cell.length_c   1.000
_cell.angle_alpha   90.00
_cell.angle_beta   90.00
_cell.angle_gamma   90.00
#
_symmetry.space_group_name_H-M   'P 1'
#
loop_
_entity.id
_entity.type
_entity.pdbx_description
1 polymer ?
#
loop_
_entity_poly.entity_id
_entity_poly.type
_entity_poly.pdbx_seq_one_letter_code
_entity_poly.pdbx_strand_id
1 'polypeptide(L)' 'MGMNGTLIKQLRQDLGLTQEEFAHRLGVTLCTVNRWENNRSLPSRLARQQLEKMAPGAASHEA' A
#
# COMPACT_ATOMS: atom_id res chain seq x y z
N MET A 1 4.25 10.74 10.55
CA MET A 1 5.13 10.50 9.37
C MET A 1 4.22 10.07 8.22
N GLY A 2 4.21 10.79 7.09
CA GLY A 2 3.30 10.48 5.98
C GLY A 2 3.79 9.28 5.16
N MET A 3 2.86 8.42 4.73
CA MET A 3 3.16 7.31 3.84
C MET A 3 3.64 7.86 2.48
N ASN A 4 4.87 7.53 2.09
CA ASN A 4 5.48 7.94 0.82
C ASN A 4 5.63 6.73 -0.13
N GLY A 5 5.96 6.97 -1.40
CA GLY A 5 6.05 5.92 -2.41
C GLY A 5 7.05 4.80 -2.06
N THR A 6 8.15 5.15 -1.40
CA THR A 6 9.15 4.18 -0.95
C THR A 6 8.58 3.22 0.09
N LEU A 7 7.81 3.70 1.06
CA LEU A 7 7.17 2.86 2.07
C LEU A 7 6.11 1.93 1.46
N ILE A 8 5.37 2.40 0.46
CA ILE A 8 4.36 1.59 -0.26
C ILE A 8 5.06 0.45 -1.01
N LYS A 9 6.17 0.76 -1.69
CA LYS A 9 6.98 -0.24 -2.39
C LYS A 9 7.57 -1.27 -1.43
N GLN A 10 8.10 -0.82 -0.28
CA GLN A 10 8.65 -1.71 0.74
C GLN A 10 7.58 -2.64 1.29
N LEU A 11 6.41 -2.11 1.68
CA LEU A 11 5.29 -2.91 2.16
C LEU A 11 4.88 -4.00 1.15
N ARG A 12 4.79 -3.65 -0.14
CA ARG A 12 4.50 -4.63 -1.18
C ARG A 12 5.57 -5.71 -1.27
N GLN A 13 6.85 -5.33 -1.21
CA GLN A 13 7.98 -6.25 -1.28
C GLN A 13 8.02 -7.20 -0.06
N ASP A 14 7.74 -6.69 1.14
CA ASP A 14 7.68 -7.47 2.38
C ASP A 14 6.55 -8.51 2.35
N LEU A 15 5.45 -8.19 1.65
CA LEU A 15 4.35 -9.12 1.39
C LEU A 15 4.63 -10.11 0.24
N GLY A 16 5.75 -9.97 -0.47
CA GLY A 16 6.12 -10.82 -1.61
C GLY A 16 5.21 -10.66 -2.83
N LEU A 17 4.55 -9.51 -2.99
CA LEU A 17 3.54 -9.30 -4.04
C LEU A 17 4.10 -8.56 -5.26
N THR A 18 3.56 -8.88 -6.44
CA THR A 18 3.71 -8.04 -7.64
C THR A 18 2.89 -6.75 -7.51
N GLN A 19 3.16 -5.74 -8.34
CA GLN A 19 2.35 -4.51 -8.36
C GLN A 19 0.89 -4.81 -8.75
N GLU A 20 0.66 -5.78 -9.64
CA GLU A 20 -0.68 -6.26 -10.04
C GLU A 20 -1.42 -6.88 -8.85
N GLU A 21 -0.81 -7.84 -8.16
CA GLU A 21 -1.43 -8.51 -7.01
C GLU A 21 -1.73 -7.52 -5.88
N PHE A 22 -0.80 -6.60 -5.63
CA PHE A 22 -0.97 -5.56 -4.63
C PHE A 22 -2.11 -4.59 -4.99
N ALA A 23 -2.20 -4.20 -6.26
CA ALA A 23 -3.30 -3.37 -6.76
C ALA A 23 -4.66 -4.08 -6.62
N HIS A 24 -4.72 -5.36 -6.97
CA HIS A 24 -5.91 -6.20 -6.81
C HIS A 24 -6.37 -6.26 -5.35
N ARG A 25 -5.46 -6.46 -4.38
CA ARG A 25 -5.80 -6.46 -2.95
C ARG A 25 -6.32 -5.11 -2.46
N LEU A 26 -5.85 -4.01 -3.04
CA LEU A 26 -6.24 -2.65 -2.68
C LEU A 26 -7.48 -2.15 -3.46
N GLY A 27 -8.00 -2.93 -4.41
CA GLY A 27 -9.12 -2.52 -5.26
C GLY A 27 -8.77 -1.36 -6.19
N VAL A 28 -7.51 -1.24 -6.62
CA VAL A 28 -7.03 -0.21 -7.54
C VAL A 28 -6.33 -0.82 -8.74
N THR A 29 -5.92 0.00 -9.70
CA THR A 29 -5.17 -0.47 -10.88
C THR A 29 -3.67 -0.54 -10.60
N LEU A 30 -2.94 -1.37 -11.36
CA LEU A 30 -1.46 -1.37 -11.34
C LEU A 30 -0.90 0.03 -11.62
N CYS A 31 -1.50 0.78 -12.56
CA CYS A 31 -1.10 2.14 -12.87
C CYS A 31 -1.17 3.06 -11.64
N THR A 32 -2.18 2.88 -10.78
CA THR A 32 -2.32 3.61 -9.52
C THR A 32 -1.18 3.28 -8.56
N VAL A 33 -0.91 1.99 -8.34
CA VAL A 33 0.20 1.54 -7.48
C VAL A 33 1.55 2.05 -8.01
N ASN A 34 1.80 1.93 -9.31
CA ASN A 34 3.02 2.41 -9.95
C ASN A 34 3.22 3.92 -9.73
N ARG A 35 2.16 4.73 -9.84
CA ARG A 35 2.23 6.17 -9.54
C ARG A 35 2.52 6.44 -8.07
N TRP A 36 1.95 5.67 -7.15
CA TRP A 36 2.24 5.81 -5.72
C TRP A 36 3.70 5.48 -5.41
N GLU A 37 4.20 4.32 -5.85
CA GLU A 37 5.58 3.88 -5.62
C GLU A 37 6.63 4.84 -6.18
N ASN A 38 6.30 5.53 -7.28
CA ASN A 38 7.17 6.53 -7.91
C ASN A 38 6.90 7.97 -7.45
N ASN A 39 6.13 8.18 -6.37
CA ASN A 39 5.76 9.49 -5.83
C ASN A 39 5.09 10.44 -6.86
N ARG A 40 4.45 9.89 -7.90
CA ARG A 40 3.70 10.66 -8.91
C ARG A 40 2.31 11.07 -8.43
N SER A 41 1.79 10.39 -7.41
CA SER A 41 0.55 10.75 -6.72
C SER A 41 0.56 10.18 -5.31
N LEU A 42 -0.25 10.73 -4.42
CA LEU A 42 -0.44 10.20 -3.08
C LEU A 42 -1.69 9.33 -3.01
N PRO A 43 -1.72 8.27 -2.18
CA PRO A 43 -2.93 7.51 -1.95
C PRO A 43 -3.99 8.37 -1.28
N SER A 44 -5.25 8.13 -1.64
CA SER A 44 -6.40 8.77 -0.97
C SER A 44 -6.45 8.35 0.51
N ARG A 45 -7.25 9.06 1.32
CA ARG A 45 -7.47 8.69 2.73
C ARG A 45 -7.89 7.23 2.89
N LEU A 46 -8.81 6.76 2.04
CA LEU A 46 -9.27 5.37 2.07
C LEU A 46 -8.15 4.38 1.71
N ALA A 47 -7.39 4.67 0.66
CA ALA A 47 -6.28 3.82 0.25
C ALA A 47 -5.19 3.75 1.34
N ARG A 48 -4.90 4.87 2.01
CA ARG A 48 -3.98 4.90 3.16
C ARG A 48 -4.45 4.00 4.30
N GLN A 49 -5.74 4.04 4.64
CA GLN A 49 -6.28 3.15 5.68
C GLN A 49 -6.14 1.67 5.31
N GLN A 50 -6.31 1.31 4.03
CA GLN A 50 -6.11 -0.07 3.57
C GLN A 50 -4.63 -0.47 3.64
N LEU A 51 -3.72 0.41 3.22
CA LEU A 51 -2.28 0.21 3.31
C LEU A 51 -1.81 0.03 4.76
N GLU A 52 -2.34 0.84 5.69
CA GLU A 52 -2.06 0.73 7.13
C GLU A 52 -2.53 -0.61 7.71
N LYS A 53 -3.67 -1.15 7.26
CA LYS A 53 -4.16 -2.48 7.68
C LYS A 53 -3.31 -3.63 7.14
N MET A 54 -2.65 -3.44 5.99
CA MET A 54 -1.76 -4.44 5.40
C MET A 54 -0.37 -4.44 6.05
N ALA A 55 0.02 -3.37 6.74
CA ALA A 55 1.33 -3.26 7.37
C ALA A 55 1.46 -4.25 8.54
N PRO A 56 2.51 -5.10 8.55
CA PRO A 56 2.77 -6.00 9.67
C PRO A 56 3.10 -5.15 10.91
N GLY A 57 2.12 -5.05 11.82
CA GLY A 57 2.19 -4.23 13.03
C GLY A 57 0.89 -3.52 13.43
N ALA A 58 -0.13 -3.49 12.56
CA ALA A 58 -1.45 -2.90 12.90
C ALA A 58 -2.49 -3.92 13.40
N ALA A 59 -2.22 -5.22 13.28
CA ALA A 59 -3.15 -6.31 13.64
C ALA A 59 -2.88 -6.91 15.04
N SER A 60 -2.57 -6.05 16.02
CA SER A 60 -2.49 -6.41 17.44
C SER A 60 -3.50 -5.59 18.28
N HIS A 61 -4.76 -5.56 17.86
CA HIS A 61 -5.94 -5.17 18.67
C HIS A 61 -7.16 -5.50 17.78
N GLU A 62 -8.12 -6.36 18.09
CA GLU A 62 -8.65 -6.92 19.34
C GLU A 62 -9.24 -8.31 19.06
N ALA A 63 -9.22 -9.13 20.11
CA ALA A 63 -10.03 -10.34 20.28
C ALA A 63 -11.25 -9.98 21.14
#